data_AF-A0A5C3KT21-F1
#
_entry.id   AF-A0A5C3KT21-F1
#
_cell.length_a   1.000
_cell.length_b   1.000
_cell.length_c   1.000
_cell.angle_alpha   90.00
_cell.angle_beta   90.00
_cell.angle_gamma   90.00
#
_symmetry.space_group_name_H-M   'P 1'
#
loop_
_entity.id
_entity.type
_entity.pdbx_description
1 polymer ?
#
loop_
_entity_poly.entity_id
_entity_poly.type
_entity_poly.pdbx_seq_one_letter_code
_entity_poly.pdbx_strand_id
1 'polypeptide(L)'
;MDLRRSHSPLSSPSSPRTPNASPPPPRSPNANLAFLSACQTSAGEEKLSEEAVHLAAGMLAAGYRGVVGTMWSISDRQAPEVARDFYECLLAEGGKGIDASRASYALHHAIQNLRRRSGNSEHSLLTWVPYVHFGV
;
A
#
# COMPACT_ATOMS: atom_id res chain seq x y z
N MET A 1 -15.66 -9.61 77.67
CA MET A 1 -14.82 -10.46 76.81
C MET A 1 -15.45 -10.46 75.43
N ASP A 2 -15.00 -9.52 74.60
CA ASP A 2 -15.46 -9.23 73.25
C ASP A 2 -15.03 -10.29 72.23
N LEU A 3 -15.90 -10.61 71.27
CA LEU A 3 -15.50 -11.21 69.99
C LEU A 3 -16.27 -10.53 68.84
N ARG A 4 -15.87 -9.31 68.48
CA ARG A 4 -16.34 -8.65 67.26
C ARG A 4 -15.66 -9.28 66.05
N ARG A 5 -16.47 -9.85 65.15
CA ARG A 5 -16.08 -10.24 63.79
C ARG A 5 -15.57 -9.02 63.03
N SER A 6 -14.30 -9.02 62.66
CA SER A 6 -13.75 -8.11 61.66
C SER A 6 -13.97 -8.71 60.28
N HIS A 7 -15.02 -8.27 59.59
CA HIS A 7 -15.16 -8.47 58.15
C HIS A 7 -14.25 -7.43 57.45
N SER A 8 -13.25 -7.92 56.71
CA SER A 8 -12.42 -7.08 55.83
C SER A 8 -13.23 -6.71 54.58
N PRO A 9 -13.22 -5.45 54.12
CA PRO A 9 -13.96 -5.05 52.92
C PRO A 9 -13.27 -5.51 51.64
N LEU A 10 -14.14 -5.83 50.69
CA LEU A 10 -13.94 -6.32 49.33
C LEU A 10 -12.89 -5.54 48.53
N SER A 11 -11.94 -6.26 47.91
CA SER A 11 -10.98 -5.74 46.94
C SER A 11 -11.69 -5.08 45.75
N SER A 12 -11.30 -3.84 45.45
CA SER A 12 -11.78 -3.09 44.27
C SER A 12 -11.48 -3.83 42.96
N PRO A 13 -12.38 -3.82 41.96
CA PRO A 13 -12.06 -4.34 40.64
C PRO A 13 -11.05 -3.41 39.94
N SER A 14 -9.93 -4.00 39.51
CA SER A 14 -8.93 -3.31 38.70
C SER A 14 -9.54 -2.90 37.35
N SER A 15 -9.34 -1.65 36.96
CA SER A 15 -9.77 -1.15 35.64
C SER A 15 -9.10 -1.94 34.51
N PRO A 16 -9.81 -2.23 33.40
CA PRO A 16 -9.20 -2.85 32.23
C PRO A 16 -8.13 -1.90 31.66
N ARG A 17 -6.88 -2.35 31.62
CA ARG A 17 -5.80 -1.69 30.88
C ARG A 17 -6.19 -1.70 29.40
N THR A 18 -6.54 -0.54 28.86
CA THR A 18 -6.53 -0.36 27.41
C THR A 18 -5.10 -0.62 26.92
N PRO A 19 -4.87 -1.44 25.89
CA PRO A 19 -3.57 -1.51 25.27
C PRO A 19 -3.23 -0.11 24.75
N ASN A 20 -2.01 0.34 25.05
CA ASN A 20 -1.41 1.56 24.54
C ASN A 20 -1.24 1.45 23.02
N ALA A 21 -2.35 1.45 22.28
CA ALA A 21 -2.35 1.61 20.84
C ALA A 21 -2.45 3.12 20.60
N SER A 22 -1.38 3.70 20.07
CA SER A 22 -1.44 5.06 19.55
C SER A 22 -2.55 5.12 18.50
N PRO A 23 -3.35 6.20 18.45
CA PRO A 23 -4.38 6.34 17.43
C PRO A 23 -3.72 6.18 16.05
N PRO A 24 -4.38 5.48 15.11
CA PRO A 24 -3.85 5.34 13.76
C PRO A 24 -3.60 6.73 13.18
N PRO A 25 -2.55 6.90 12.34
CA PRO A 25 -2.22 8.19 11.76
C PRO A 25 -3.45 8.80 11.07
N PRO A 26 -3.60 10.13 11.13
CA PRO A 26 -4.76 10.80 10.56
C PRO A 26 -4.88 10.45 9.08
N ARG A 27 -6.03 9.92 8.68
CA ARG A 27 -6.35 9.66 7.27
C ARG A 27 -6.28 10.97 6.53
N SER A 28 -5.37 11.08 5.57
CA SER A 28 -5.27 12.29 4.76
C SER A 28 -6.48 12.33 3.81
N PRO A 29 -7.36 13.33 3.92
CA PRO A 29 -8.62 13.37 3.17
C PRO A 29 -8.42 13.42 1.63
N ASN A 30 -7.19 13.67 1.18
CA ASN A 30 -6.79 13.79 -0.22
C ASN A 30 -5.80 12.71 -0.70
N ALA A 31 -5.43 11.70 0.11
CA ALA A 31 -4.58 10.60 -0.38
C ALA A 31 -5.38 9.64 -1.25
N ASN A 32 -5.52 10.00 -2.52
CA ASN A 32 -6.23 9.15 -3.47
C ASN A 32 -5.31 8.02 -3.96
N LEU A 33 -4.05 8.30 -4.29
CA LEU A 33 -3.17 7.37 -4.99
C LEU A 33 -1.70 7.50 -4.60
N ALA A 34 -1.01 6.37 -4.41
CA ALA A 34 0.45 6.30 -4.31
C ALA A 34 1.03 5.53 -5.51
N PHE A 35 2.14 6.00 -6.08
CA PHE A 35 2.89 5.28 -7.10
C PHE A 35 4.30 5.03 -6.55
N LEU A 36 4.65 3.77 -6.32
CA LEU A 36 5.91 3.35 -5.73
C LEU A 36 6.87 2.92 -6.84
N SER A 37 7.73 3.86 -7.28
CA SER A 37 8.61 3.70 -8.45
C SER A 37 9.95 2.99 -8.16
N ALA A 38 10.04 2.24 -7.07
CA ALA A 38 11.26 1.53 -6.68
C ALA A 38 11.04 0.01 -6.73
N CYS A 39 12.13 -0.73 -6.91
CA CYS A 39 12.15 -2.19 -6.93
C CYS A 39 11.50 -2.78 -5.68
N GLN A 40 10.77 -3.88 -5.84
CA GLN A 40 10.25 -4.69 -4.73
C GLN A 40 9.36 -3.92 -3.74
N THR A 41 8.85 -2.75 -4.12
CA THR A 41 7.82 -2.01 -3.40
C THR A 41 6.47 -2.72 -3.38
N SER A 42 6.40 -3.82 -4.16
CA SER A 42 5.55 -5.03 -4.30
C SER A 42 5.81 -6.33 -3.52
N ALA A 43 7.04 -6.51 -3.02
CA ALA A 43 7.49 -7.77 -2.44
C ALA A 43 7.23 -7.82 -0.94
N GLY A 44 6.79 -8.97 -0.43
CA GLY A 44 6.88 -9.28 1.00
C GLY A 44 8.29 -9.76 1.36
N GLU A 45 8.66 -9.70 2.64
CA GLU A 45 9.92 -10.25 3.15
C GLU A 45 9.70 -11.72 3.55
N GLU A 46 10.48 -12.66 3.00
CA GLU A 46 10.31 -14.10 3.27
C GLU A 46 10.55 -14.49 4.74
N LYS A 47 11.37 -13.73 5.48
CA LYS A 47 11.72 -14.03 6.89
C LYS A 47 10.82 -13.37 7.93
N LEU A 48 9.91 -12.49 7.52
CA LEU A 48 9.04 -11.73 8.43
C LEU A 48 7.57 -11.97 8.09
N SER A 49 7.16 -13.24 8.09
CA SER A 49 5.79 -13.66 7.75
C SER A 49 4.70 -13.12 8.70
N GLU A 50 5.06 -12.60 9.87
CA GLU A 50 4.14 -12.04 10.87
C GLU A 50 3.80 -10.55 10.62
N GLU A 51 4.63 -9.84 9.84
CA GLU A 51 4.35 -8.47 9.42
C GLU A 51 4.60 -8.35 7.92
N ALA A 52 3.53 -8.40 7.14
CA ALA A 52 3.54 -7.97 5.75
C ALA A 52 3.88 -6.47 5.67
N VAL A 53 5.16 -6.10 5.83
CA VAL A 53 5.71 -4.75 5.53
C VAL A 53 5.89 -4.64 4.02
N HIS A 54 4.85 -5.03 3.31
CA HIS A 54 4.74 -4.72 1.92
C HIS A 54 4.52 -3.20 1.83
N LEU A 55 5.46 -2.41 1.28
CA LEU A 55 5.35 -0.94 1.33
C LEU A 55 4.00 -0.46 0.79
N ALA A 56 3.44 -1.12 -0.25
CA ALA A 56 2.10 -0.81 -0.72
C ALA A 56 1.00 -1.05 0.32
N ALA A 57 1.10 -2.10 1.15
CA ALA A 57 0.18 -2.34 2.25
C ALA A 57 0.29 -1.26 3.34
N GLY A 58 1.51 -0.79 3.63
CA GLY A 58 1.73 0.35 4.53
C GLY A 58 1.07 1.64 4.02
N MET A 59 1.12 1.88 2.71
CA MET A 59 0.46 3.03 2.09
C MET A 59 -1.08 2.91 2.16
N LEU A 60 -1.64 1.72 1.94
CA LEU A 60 -3.07 1.47 2.14
C LEU A 60 -3.47 1.72 3.60
N ALA A 61 -2.67 1.24 4.57
CA ALA A 61 -2.90 1.46 6.00
C ALA A 61 -2.80 2.95 6.39
N ALA A 62 -1.95 3.72 5.71
CA ALA A 62 -1.84 5.17 5.86
C ALA A 62 -3.01 5.96 5.22
N GLY A 63 -3.94 5.28 4.54
CA GLY A 63 -5.17 5.86 4.02
C GLY A 63 -5.17 6.17 2.52
N TYR A 64 -4.19 5.70 1.75
CA TYR A 64 -4.24 5.77 0.29
C TYR A 64 -5.31 4.83 -0.25
N ARG A 65 -6.10 5.26 -1.24
CA ARG A 65 -7.17 4.43 -1.83
C ARG A 65 -6.68 3.48 -2.91
N GLY A 66 -5.67 3.91 -3.68
CA GLY A 66 -4.98 3.12 -4.68
C GLY A 66 -3.47 3.18 -4.48
N VAL A 67 -2.78 2.08 -4.77
CA VAL A 67 -1.31 2.00 -4.75
C VAL A 67 -0.83 1.21 -5.95
N VAL A 68 0.11 1.78 -6.71
CA VAL A 68 0.90 1.06 -7.72
C VAL A 68 2.25 0.71 -7.11
N GLY A 69 2.71 -0.53 -7.27
CA GLY A 69 4.01 -0.99 -6.81
C GLY A 69 4.60 -2.05 -7.73
N THR A 70 5.75 -2.61 -7.34
CA THR A 70 6.49 -3.58 -8.19
C THR A 70 6.95 -4.81 -7.44
N MET A 71 6.55 -6.00 -7.87
CA MET A 71 6.79 -7.29 -7.21
C MET A 71 8.28 -7.71 -7.16
N TRP A 72 9.09 -7.29 -8.14
CA TRP A 72 10.54 -7.54 -8.19
C TRP A 72 11.26 -6.33 -8.79
N SER A 73 12.56 -6.50 -9.07
CA SER A 73 13.39 -5.44 -9.64
C SER A 73 12.90 -5.01 -11.02
N ILE A 74 12.75 -3.70 -11.19
CA ILE A 74 12.41 -3.05 -12.45
C ILE A 74 13.65 -2.42 -13.09
N SER A 75 13.59 -2.18 -14.39
CA SER A 75 14.70 -1.55 -15.12
C SER A 75 14.69 -0.03 -14.93
N ASP A 76 15.83 0.55 -14.52
CA ASP A 76 16.02 2.01 -14.44
C ASP A 76 15.75 2.75 -15.74
N ARG A 77 15.94 2.07 -16.88
CA ARG A 77 15.65 2.64 -18.21
C ARG A 77 14.15 2.72 -18.48
N GLN A 78 13.39 1.73 -18.03
CA GLN A 78 12.00 1.53 -18.46
C GLN A 78 10.98 2.01 -17.41
N ALA A 79 11.36 1.99 -16.12
CA ALA A 79 10.51 2.48 -15.04
C ALA A 79 10.06 3.94 -15.22
N PRO A 80 10.92 4.89 -15.67
CA PRO A 80 10.48 6.24 -15.98
C PRO A 80 9.47 6.31 -17.12
N GLU A 81 9.57 5.43 -18.13
CA GLU A 81 8.60 5.37 -19.22
C GLU A 81 7.24 4.88 -18.75
N VAL A 82 7.20 3.88 -17.86
CA VAL A 82 5.95 3.40 -17.26
C VAL A 82 5.29 4.50 -16.43
N ALA A 83 6.07 5.19 -15.58
CA ALA A 83 5.55 6.29 -14.78
C ALA A 83 4.99 7.41 -15.67
N ARG A 84 5.71 7.80 -16.73
CA ARG A 84 5.24 8.80 -17.69
C ARG A 84 3.92 8.38 -18.35
N ASP A 85 3.90 7.21 -18.97
CA ASP A 85 2.72 6.73 -19.71
C ASP A 85 1.52 6.52 -18.77
N PHE A 86 1.77 6.17 -17.50
CA PHE A 86 0.76 6.08 -16.44
C PHE A 86 0.17 7.46 -16.12
N TYR A 87 1.00 8.45 -15.81
CA TYR A 87 0.53 9.79 -15.44
C TYR A 87 -0.11 10.52 -16.62
N GLU A 88 0.40 10.36 -17.84
CA GLU A 88 -0.23 10.89 -19.05
C GLU A 88 -1.64 10.34 -19.21
N CYS A 89 -1.82 9.02 -19.09
CA CYS A 89 -3.14 8.39 -19.19
C CYS A 89 -4.09 8.81 -18.05
N LEU A 90 -3.56 8.90 -16.83
CA LEU A 90 -4.33 9.28 -15.65
C LEU A 90 -4.82 10.73 -15.69
N LEU A 91 -4.04 11.62 -16.32
CA LEU A 91 -4.31 13.07 -16.41
C LEU A 91 -4.95 13.50 -17.75
N ALA A 92 -5.12 12.58 -18.70
CA ALA A 92 -5.59 12.88 -20.05
C ALA A 92 -7.01 13.49 -20.11
N GLU A 93 -7.84 13.26 -19.10
CA GLU A 93 -9.12 13.96 -18.97
C GLU A 93 -8.97 15.08 -17.95
N GLY A 94 -9.18 16.32 -18.38
CA GLY A 94 -9.02 17.57 -17.62
C GLY A 94 -9.98 17.76 -16.44
N GLY A 95 -10.27 16.69 -15.69
CA GLY A 95 -11.02 16.68 -14.45
C GLY A 95 -10.25 17.33 -13.30
N LYS A 96 -10.99 17.66 -12.24
CA LYS A 96 -10.49 18.32 -11.03
C LYS A 96 -9.62 17.38 -10.19
N GLY A 97 -8.39 17.11 -10.65
CA GLY A 97 -7.37 16.36 -9.89
C GLY A 97 -7.25 14.87 -10.21
N ILE A 98 -6.43 14.17 -9.42
CA ILE A 98 -6.13 12.75 -9.60
C ILE A 98 -7.30 11.88 -9.10
N ASP A 99 -7.91 11.13 -10.02
CA ASP A 99 -8.91 10.10 -9.73
C ASP A 99 -8.25 8.72 -9.60
N ALA A 100 -8.15 8.21 -8.38
CA ALA A 100 -7.52 6.92 -8.11
C ALA A 100 -8.27 5.73 -8.71
N SER A 101 -9.58 5.83 -8.96
CA SER A 101 -10.36 4.73 -9.57
C SER A 101 -9.89 4.38 -10.98
N ARG A 102 -9.18 5.31 -11.63
CA ARG A 102 -8.59 5.13 -12.96
C ARG A 102 -7.16 4.61 -12.94
N ALA A 103 -6.54 4.48 -11.77
CA ALA A 103 -5.15 4.06 -11.66
C ALA A 103 -4.92 2.66 -12.24
N SER A 104 -5.86 1.73 -12.04
CA SER A 104 -5.80 0.39 -12.64
C SER A 104 -5.78 0.43 -14.17
N TYR A 105 -6.64 1.26 -14.76
CA TYR A 105 -6.70 1.49 -16.21
C TYR A 105 -5.43 2.16 -16.73
N ALA A 106 -4.97 3.22 -16.07
CA ALA A 106 -3.75 3.93 -16.44
C ALA A 106 -2.51 3.03 -16.37
N LEU A 107 -2.43 2.16 -15.35
CA LEU A 107 -1.36 1.18 -15.25
C LEU A 107 -1.43 0.16 -16.38
N HIS A 108 -2.62 -0.39 -16.64
CA HIS A 108 -2.81 -1.31 -17.76
C HIS A 108 -2.36 -0.68 -19.08
N HIS A 109 -2.74 0.56 -19.35
CA HIS A 109 -2.31 1.30 -20.54
C HIS A 109 -0.78 1.43 -20.63
N ALA A 110 -0.12 1.85 -19.54
CA ALA A 110 1.33 1.99 -19.48
C ALA A 110 2.06 0.65 -19.71
N ILE A 111 1.57 -0.44 -19.13
CA ILE A 111 2.13 -1.78 -19.30
C ILE A 111 1.93 -2.31 -20.72
N GLN A 112 0.80 -2.02 -21.36
CA GLN A 112 0.58 -2.38 -22.76
C GLN A 112 1.51 -1.60 -23.70
N ASN A 113 1.77 -0.32 -23.42
CA ASN A 113 2.78 0.45 -24.14
C ASN A 113 4.17 -0.14 -23.99
N LEU A 114 4.57 -0.45 -22.74
CA LEU A 114 5.84 -1.08 -22.46
C LEU A 114 6.00 -2.41 -23.20
N ARG A 115 4.99 -3.29 -23.12
CA ARG A 115 5.00 -4.58 -23.82
C ARG A 115 5.17 -4.43 -25.33
N ARG A 116 4.54 -3.42 -25.96
CA ARG A 116 4.74 -3.13 -27.39
C ARG A 116 6.17 -2.67 -27.70
N ARG A 117 6.84 -1.98 -26.77
CA ARG A 117 8.24 -1.53 -26.91
C ARG A 117 9.26 -2.63 -26.64
N SER A 118 9.00 -3.53 -25.69
CA SER A 118 9.96 -4.56 -25.24
C SER A 118 10.01 -5.81 -26.13
N GLY A 119 9.01 -6.05 -26.99
CA GLY A 119 8.93 -7.24 -27.83
C GLY A 119 8.34 -8.47 -27.11
N ASN A 120 8.42 -9.64 -27.75
CA ASN A 120 7.75 -10.88 -27.32
C ASN A 120 8.70 -12.00 -26.85
N SER A 121 9.87 -11.67 -26.29
CA SER A 121 10.77 -12.69 -25.72
C SER A 121 10.40 -13.06 -24.28
N GLU A 122 10.84 -14.22 -23.80
CA GLU A 122 10.65 -14.62 -22.38
C GLU A 122 11.28 -13.62 -21.40
N HIS A 123 12.44 -13.05 -21.76
CA HIS A 123 13.09 -11.99 -20.96
C HIS A 123 12.25 -10.70 -20.91
N SER A 124 11.35 -10.48 -21.87
CA SER A 124 10.45 -9.32 -21.85
C SER A 124 9.44 -9.43 -20.72
N LEU A 125 9.10 -10.64 -20.25
CA LEU A 125 8.17 -10.83 -19.12
C LEU A 125 8.71 -10.18 -17.84
N LEU A 126 10.01 -10.32 -17.57
CA LEU A 126 10.67 -9.73 -16.39
C LEU A 126 10.57 -8.21 -16.35
N THR A 127 10.30 -7.59 -17.51
CA THR A 127 10.29 -6.15 -17.69
C THR A 127 8.93 -5.51 -17.39
N TRP A 128 7.83 -6.14 -17.82
CA TRP A 128 6.49 -5.53 -17.74
C TRP A 128 5.52 -6.22 -16.76
N VAL A 129 5.75 -7.49 -16.40
CA VAL A 129 4.95 -8.19 -15.38
C VAL A 129 5.14 -7.66 -13.94
N PRO A 130 6.27 -7.06 -13.50
CA PRO A 130 6.43 -6.74 -12.08
C PRO A 130 5.43 -5.74 -11.52
N TYR A 131 4.82 -4.91 -12.37
CA TYR A 131 3.95 -3.82 -11.93
C TYR A 131 2.57 -4.34 -11.51
N VAL A 132 2.12 -3.90 -10.34
CA VAL A 132 0.82 -4.28 -9.77
C VAL A 132 0.10 -3.07 -9.19
N HIS A 133 -1.22 -3.14 -9.17
CA HIS A 133 -2.10 -2.15 -8.55
C HIS A 133 -2.88 -2.79 -7.39
N PHE A 134 -2.98 -2.10 -6.27
CA PHE A 134 -3.80 -2.44 -5.11
C PHE A 134 -4.80 -1.32 -4.82
N GLY A 135 -6.05 -1.65 -4.54
CA GLY A 135 -7.09 -0.66 -4.20
C GLY A 135 -8.28 -0.66 -5.15
N VAL A 136 -9.16 0.32 -4.97
CA VAL A 136 -10.45 0.49 -5.67
C VAL A 136 -10.50 1.75 -6.52
#